data_AF-A4YU03-F1
#
_entry.id   AF-A4YU03-F1
#
_cell.length_a   1.000
_cell.length_b   1.000
_cell.length_c   1.000
_cell.angle_alpha   90.00
_cell.angle_beta   90.00
_cell.angle_gamma   90.00
#
_symmetry.space_group_name_H-M   'P 1'
#
loop_
_entity.id
_entity.type
_entity.pdbx_description
1 polymer ?
#
loop_
_entity_poly.entity_id
_entity_poly.type
_entity_poly.pdbx_seq_one_letter_code
_entity_poly.pdbx_strand_id
1 'polypeptide(L)'
;MTRQVALPPTLPPRLIGREAAAAYVSVSPKTFDVMVSEGRMPQARELTPRRWAWDVRELDAAVDGLPRKGGPADQDETGMVPADDFGWDD
;
A
#
# COMPACT_ATOMS: atom_id res chain seq x y z
N MET A 1 28.76 -21.43 10.21
CA MET A 1 28.65 -20.36 9.19
C MET A 1 27.71 -19.29 9.74
N THR A 2 28.28 -18.24 10.33
CA THR A 2 27.53 -17.14 10.94
C THR A 2 26.75 -16.42 9.85
N ARG A 3 25.40 -16.41 9.94
CA ARG A 3 24.54 -15.67 9.02
C ARG A 3 24.85 -14.19 9.19
N GLN A 4 25.68 -13.64 8.33
CA GLN A 4 26.06 -12.24 8.34
C GLN A 4 24.77 -11.43 8.13
N VAL A 5 24.25 -10.85 9.22
CA VAL A 5 23.11 -9.95 9.16
C VAL A 5 23.66 -8.63 8.64
N ALA A 6 23.68 -8.47 7.32
CA ALA A 6 24.34 -7.38 6.61
C ALA A 6 23.73 -5.98 6.87
N LEU A 7 22.66 -5.89 7.66
CA LEU A 7 21.94 -4.65 7.94
C LEU A 7 21.70 -4.51 9.44
N PRO A 8 21.81 -3.28 9.99
CA PRO A 8 21.42 -3.03 11.37
C PRO A 8 19.94 -3.38 11.56
N PRO A 9 19.54 -3.94 12.72
CA PRO A 9 18.17 -4.40 12.99
C PRO A 9 17.12 -3.28 12.97
N THR A 10 17.57 -2.03 12.93
CA THR A 10 16.75 -0.81 12.86
C THR A 10 16.41 -0.39 11.42
N LEU A 11 17.01 -1.00 10.39
CA LEU A 11 16.67 -0.71 9.01
C LEU A 11 15.53 -1.64 8.56
N PRO A 12 14.28 -1.14 8.42
CA PRO A 12 13.20 -1.98 7.92
C PRO A 12 13.56 -2.45 6.50
N PRO A 13 13.44 -3.75 6.21
CA PRO A 13 13.70 -4.28 4.88
C PRO A 13 12.71 -3.64 3.91
N ARG A 14 13.21 -2.86 2.94
CA ARG A 14 12.37 -2.22 1.92
C ARG A 14 11.77 -3.23 0.96
N LEU A 15 12.52 -4.28 0.64
CA LEU A 15 12.13 -5.32 -0.29
C LEU A 15 11.88 -6.62 0.46
N ILE A 16 10.67 -7.15 0.35
CA ILE A 16 10.23 -8.36 1.05
C ILE A 16 9.77 -9.45 0.06
N GLY A 17 9.96 -10.71 0.42
CA GLY A 17 9.52 -11.84 -0.39
C GLY A 17 8.01 -12.07 -0.33
N ARG A 18 7.49 -12.94 -1.19
CA ARG A 18 6.04 -13.24 -1.32
C ARG A 18 5.36 -13.55 0.01
N GLU A 19 5.94 -14.44 0.82
CA GLU A 19 5.35 -14.83 2.10
C GLU A 19 5.29 -13.67 3.09
N ALA A 20 6.35 -12.86 3.14
CA ALA A 20 6.40 -11.68 3.99
C ALA A 20 5.42 -10.60 3.50
N ALA A 21 5.27 -10.41 2.18
CA ALA A 21 4.29 -9.48 1.62
C ALA A 21 2.84 -9.90 1.94
N ALA A 22 2.54 -11.20 1.83
CA ALA A 22 1.23 -11.74 2.21
C ALA A 22 0.95 -11.55 3.71
N ALA A 23 1.95 -11.83 4.57
CA ALA A 23 1.84 -11.60 6.00
C ALA A 23 1.65 -10.11 6.34
N TYR A 24 2.34 -9.21 5.61
CA TYR A 24 2.23 -7.76 5.78
C TYR A 24 0.80 -7.27 5.59
N VAL A 25 0.12 -7.74 4.53
CA VAL A 25 -1.27 -7.36 4.24
C VAL A 25 -2.30 -8.28 4.94
N SER A 26 -1.85 -9.13 5.87
CA SER A 26 -2.69 -10.04 6.67
C SER A 26 -3.51 -11.05 5.85
N VAL A 27 -2.94 -11.60 4.76
CA VAL A 27 -3.59 -12.61 3.91
C VAL A 27 -2.71 -13.84 3.70
N SER A 28 -3.31 -14.92 3.19
CA SER A 28 -2.53 -16.10 2.77
C SER A 28 -1.72 -15.81 1.50
N PRO A 29 -0.56 -16.45 1.28
CA PRO A 29 0.22 -16.24 0.04
C PRO A 29 -0.57 -16.50 -1.24
N LYS A 30 -1.51 -17.46 -1.20
CA LYS A 30 -2.40 -17.76 -2.33
C LYS A 30 -3.38 -16.61 -2.59
N THR A 31 -3.97 -16.05 -1.53
CA THR A 31 -4.87 -14.89 -1.63
C THR A 31 -4.11 -13.66 -2.14
N PHE A 32 -2.87 -13.49 -1.69
CA PHE A 32 -2.02 -12.41 -2.16
C PHE A 32 -1.78 -12.47 -3.67
N ASP A 33 -1.47 -13.65 -4.21
CA ASP A 33 -1.29 -13.82 -5.67
C ASP A 33 -2.55 -13.45 -6.46
N VAL A 34 -3.73 -13.81 -5.93
CA VAL A 34 -5.01 -13.43 -6.54
C VAL A 34 -5.18 -11.92 -6.52
N MET A 35 -4.90 -11.25 -5.40
CA MET A 35 -4.99 -9.79 -5.31
C MET A 35 -4.02 -9.08 -6.26
N VAL A 36 -2.81 -9.63 -6.46
CA VAL A 36 -1.84 -9.13 -7.44
C VAL A 36 -2.36 -9.33 -8.87
N SER A 37 -2.96 -10.49 -9.16
CA SER A 37 -3.59 -10.77 -10.46
C SER A 37 -4.81 -9.89 -10.73
N GLU A 38 -5.57 -9.52 -9.70
CA GLU A 38 -6.73 -8.62 -9.80
C GLU A 38 -6.32 -7.14 -9.90
N GLY A 39 -5.03 -6.82 -9.78
CA GLY A 39 -4.52 -5.44 -9.81
C GLY A 39 -4.77 -4.65 -8.53
N ARG A 40 -5.16 -5.32 -7.44
CA ARG A 40 -5.38 -4.71 -6.12
C ARG A 40 -4.09 -4.54 -5.33
N MET A 41 -3.02 -5.23 -5.73
CA MET A 41 -1.69 -5.20 -5.12
C MET A 41 -0.62 -5.01 -6.19
N PRO A 42 0.53 -4.42 -5.85
CA PRO A 42 1.60 -4.17 -6.80
C PRO A 42 2.21 -5.47 -7.34
N GLN A 43 2.68 -5.41 -8.58
CA GLN A 43 3.45 -6.51 -9.20
C GLN A 43 4.81 -6.66 -8.51
N ALA A 44 5.34 -7.89 -8.52
CA ALA A 44 6.65 -8.16 -7.96
C ALA A 44 7.74 -7.39 -8.74
N ARG A 45 8.68 -6.77 -8.03
CA ARG A 45 9.89 -6.21 -8.64
C ARG A 45 10.90 -7.32 -8.87
N GLU A 46 11.44 -7.38 -10.09
CA GLU A 46 12.50 -8.32 -10.45
C GLU A 46 13.85 -7.77 -9.95
N LEU A 47 14.47 -8.47 -8.99
CA LEU A 47 15.82 -8.13 -8.51
C LEU A 47 16.88 -8.88 -9.29
N THR A 48 16.57 -10.14 -9.66
CA THR A 48 17.38 -11.00 -10.52
C THR A 48 16.43 -11.93 -11.29
N PRO A 49 16.89 -12.63 -12.34
CA PRO A 49 16.05 -13.54 -13.14
C PRO A 49 15.36 -14.65 -12.33
N ARG A 50 15.81 -14.90 -11.09
CA ARG A 50 15.30 -15.96 -10.21
C ARG A 50 14.80 -15.44 -8.86
N ARG A 51 14.82 -14.12 -8.64
CA ARG A 51 14.36 -13.50 -7.38
C ARG A 51 13.52 -12.28 -7.65
N TRP A 52 12.37 -12.28 -7.01
CA TRP A 52 11.42 -11.18 -7.03
C TRP A 52 11.13 -10.76 -5.59
N ALA A 53 10.89 -9.47 -5.40
CA ALA A 53 10.49 -8.93 -4.11
C ALA A 53 9.47 -7.80 -4.30
N TRP A 54 8.73 -7.51 -3.25
CA TRP A 54 7.76 -6.42 -3.20
C TRP A 54 8.32 -5.29 -2.35
N ASP A 55 8.11 -4.06 -2.81
CA ASP A 55 8.44 -2.88 -2.00
C ASP A 55 7.33 -2.63 -0.97
N VAL A 56 7.72 -2.49 0.30
CA VAL A 56 6.79 -2.19 1.39
C VAL A 56 6.02 -0.89 1.13
N ARG A 57 6.68 0.12 0.52
CA ARG A 57 6.02 1.40 0.21
C ARG A 57 4.95 1.27 -0.87
N GLU A 58 5.17 0.39 -1.84
CA GLU A 58 4.17 0.10 -2.87
C GLU A 58 3.01 -0.69 -2.29
N LEU A 59 3.29 -1.61 -1.35
CA LEU A 59 2.25 -2.31 -0.61
C LEU A 59 1.43 -1.35 0.23
N ASP A 60 2.05 -0.41 0.96
CA ASP A 60 1.34 0.62 1.73
C ASP A 60 0.44 1.46 0.84
N ALA A 61 0.96 1.98 -0.28
CA ALA A 61 0.17 2.76 -1.22
C ALA A 61 -1.01 1.98 -1.81
N ALA A 62 -0.83 0.68 -2.09
CA ALA A 62 -1.92 -0.17 -2.56
C ALA A 62 -2.96 -0.44 -1.47
N VAL A 63 -2.54 -0.62 -0.21
CA VAL A 63 -3.42 -0.79 0.95
C VAL A 63 -4.25 0.48 1.19
N ASP A 64 -3.64 1.65 1.09
CA ASP A 64 -4.33 2.94 1.22
C ASP A 64 -5.43 3.12 0.16
N GLY A 65 -5.20 2.60 -1.05
CA GLY A 65 -6.17 2.61 -2.15
C GLY A 65 -7.24 1.51 -2.09
N LEU A 66 -7.21 0.60 -1.12
CA LEU A 66 -8.22 -0.47 -1.03
C LEU A 66 -9.60 0.09 -0.64
N PRO A 67 -10.69 -0.43 -1.23
CA PRO A 67 -12.04 -0.01 -0.86
C PRO A 67 -12.31 -0.34 0.60
N ARG A 68 -12.69 0.68 1.37
CA ARG A 68 -13.09 0.51 2.77
C ARG A 68 -14.47 -0.14 2.82
N LYS A 69 -14.60 -1.20 3.62
CA LYS A 69 -15.91 -1.84 3.84
C LYS A 69 -16.83 -0.88 4.59
N GLY A 70 -17.77 -0.25 3.88
CA GLY A 70 -18.84 0.58 4.43
C GLY A 70 -18.55 2.08 4.60
N GLY A 71 -17.52 2.64 3.94
CA GLY A 71 -17.24 4.08 3.94
C GLY A 71 -17.36 4.68 2.54
N PRO A 72 -17.78 5.96 2.40
CA PRO A 72 -17.96 6.59 1.11
C PRO A 72 -16.62 6.64 0.36
N ALA A 73 -16.63 6.15 -0.88
CA ALA A 73 -15.65 6.58 -1.86
C ALA A 73 -15.87 8.08 -2.09
N ASP A 74 -14.78 8.84 -2.19
CA ASP A 74 -14.76 10.22 -2.67
C ASP A 74 -15.37 11.27 -1.71
N GLN A 75 -14.49 11.96 -0.98
CA GLN A 75 -14.72 13.32 -0.53
C GLN A 75 -13.48 14.17 -0.84
N ASP A 76 -13.04 14.12 -2.10
CA ASP A 76 -12.19 15.15 -2.71
C ASP A 76 -13.07 16.14 -3.49
N GLU A 77 -14.05 16.73 -2.82
CA GLU A 77 -14.75 17.91 -3.32
C GLU A 77 -14.46 19.07 -2.38
N THR A 78 -13.23 19.57 -2.52
CA THR A 78 -12.92 20.99 -2.68
C THR A 78 -13.82 21.93 -1.89
N GLY A 79 -13.24 22.49 -0.83
CA GLY A 79 -13.66 23.76 -0.27
C GLY A 79 -13.81 24.82 -1.37
N MET A 80 -15.04 24.98 -1.85
CA MET A 80 -15.53 26.20 -2.45
C MET A 80 -16.65 26.67 -1.52
N VAL A 81 -16.27 27.38 -0.47
CA VAL A 81 -17.18 28.36 0.12
C VAL A 81 -17.29 29.48 -0.92
N PRO A 82 -18.42 29.68 -1.63
CA PRO A 82 -18.64 30.96 -2.28
C PRO A 82 -18.62 32.01 -1.16
N ALA A 83 -17.71 32.97 -1.28
CA ALA A 83 -17.49 34.04 -0.32
C ALA A 83 -18.59 35.11 -0.37
N ASP A 84 -19.84 34.69 -0.61
CA ASP A 84 -20.96 35.57 -0.97
C ASP A 84 -22.17 35.30 -0.06
N ASP A 85 -22.00 35.32 1.25
CA ASP A 85 -23.10 35.53 2.20
C ASP A 85 -22.62 36.35 3.42
N PHE A 86 -21.91 37.43 3.13
CA PHE A 86 -21.69 38.52 4.09
C PHE A 86 -22.45 39.75 3.59
N GLY A 87 -23.74 39.80 3.90
CA GLY A 87 -24.56 41.00 3.73
C GLY A 87 -26.02 40.69 3.57
N TRP A 88 -26.81 40.92 4.61
CA TRP A 88 -27.69 42.09 4.66
C TRP A 88 -28.24 42.28 6.07
N ASP A 89 -27.95 43.46 6.59
CA ASP A 89 -28.55 44.14 7.73
C ASP A 89 -29.94 44.65 7.28
N ASP A 90 -31.01 44.32 8.02
CA ASP A 90 -32.21 45.16 8.23
C ASP A 90 -32.99 44.67 9.47
#